data_AF-G0S7Z1-F1
#
_entry.id   AF-G0S7Z1-F1
#
_cell.length_a   1.000
_cell.length_b   1.000
_cell.length_c   1.000
_cell.angle_alpha   90.00
_cell.angle_beta   90.00
_cell.angle_gamma   90.00
#
_symmetry.space_group_name_H-M   'P 1'
#
loop_
_entity.id
_entity.type
_entity.pdbx_description
1 polymer ?
#
loop_
_entity_poly.entity_id
_entity_poly.type
_entity_poly.pdbx_seq_one_letter_code
_entity_poly.pdbx_strand_id
1 'polypeptide(L)'
;MSGTQNTNPGNFANRPKEEVREIAAKGGHASHSGGFASMDPDKQREIASKGGHASSGSFQPGSERAREAGRKGGSRTGGGTGSDE
;
A
#
# COMPACT_ATOMS: atom_id res chain seq x y z
N MET A 1 15.19 22.34 11.25
CA MET A 1 14.63 21.19 10.51
C MET A 1 14.57 20.02 11.48
N SER A 2 13.45 19.82 12.17
CA SER A 2 13.31 18.76 13.18
C SER A 2 13.14 17.42 12.47
N GLY A 3 14.17 16.58 12.53
CA GLY A 3 14.10 15.20 12.08
C GLY A 3 13.08 14.48 12.95
N THR A 4 11.88 14.26 12.41
CA THR A 4 10.84 13.46 13.04
C THR A 4 11.41 12.07 13.28
N GLN A 5 11.86 11.78 14.50
CA GLN A 5 12.15 10.44 14.97
C GLN A 5 10.81 9.69 15.08
N ASN A 6 10.24 9.37 13.93
CA ASN A 6 9.05 8.54 13.85
C ASN A 6 9.50 7.12 14.15
N THR A 7 9.31 6.68 15.39
CA THR A 7 9.72 5.38 15.94
C THR A 7 8.91 4.20 15.42
N ASN A 8 8.08 4.38 14.37
CA ASN A 8 7.36 3.29 13.74
C ASN A 8 8.36 2.23 13.22
N PRO A 9 8.43 1.04 13.82
CA PRO A 9 9.42 0.03 13.46
C PRO A 9 9.25 -0.49 12.02
N GLY A 10 8.10 -0.24 11.40
CA GLY A 10 7.82 -0.61 10.01
C GLY A 10 8.43 0.33 8.95
N ASN A 11 8.83 1.55 9.31
CA ASN A 11 9.31 2.54 8.34
C ASN A 11 10.68 2.18 7.78
N PHE A 12 10.89 2.41 6.47
CA PHE A 12 12.18 2.24 5.81
C PHE A 12 13.30 3.09 6.42
N ALA A 13 12.96 4.26 6.99
CA ALA A 13 13.91 5.12 7.70
C ALA A 13 14.51 4.47 8.96
N ASN A 14 13.84 3.47 9.52
CA ASN A 14 14.26 2.75 10.73
C ASN A 14 14.90 1.38 10.41
N ARG A 15 15.18 1.09 9.13
CA ARG A 15 15.78 -0.17 8.68
C ARG A 15 17.24 -0.01 8.28
N PRO A 16 18.07 -1.05 8.42
CA PRO A 16 19.43 -1.06 7.88
C PRO A 16 19.45 -0.76 6.38
N LYS A 17 20.43 0.04 5.94
CA LYS A 17 20.55 0.42 4.52
C LYS A 17 20.69 -0.78 3.58
N GLU A 18 21.31 -1.85 4.04
CA GLU A 18 21.49 -3.09 3.27
C GLU A 18 20.14 -3.79 3.03
N GLU A 19 19.32 -3.92 4.07
CA GLU A 19 17.97 -4.49 3.96
C GLU A 19 17.09 -3.68 3.00
N VAL A 20 17.14 -2.34 3.08
CA VAL A 20 16.39 -1.47 2.17
C VAL A 20 16.85 -1.65 0.71
N ARG A 21 18.16 -1.80 0.48
CA ARG A 21 18.72 -2.07 -0.85
C ARG A 21 18.27 -3.42 -1.38
N GLU A 22 18.28 -4.46 -0.55
CA GLU A 22 17.81 -5.80 -0.94
C GLU A 22 16.32 -5.78 -1.31
N ILE A 23 15.48 -5.10 -0.52
CA ILE A 23 14.05 -4.93 -0.81
C ILE A 23 13.85 -4.19 -2.14
N ALA A 24 14.59 -3.10 -2.36
CA ALA A 24 14.53 -2.33 -3.60
C ALA A 24 15.00 -3.16 -4.81
N ALA A 25 16.11 -3.88 -4.66
CA ALA A 25 16.66 -4.77 -5.68
C ALA A 25 15.66 -5.87 -6.05
N LYS A 26 15.01 -6.50 -5.06
CA LYS A 26 13.97 -7.50 -5.28
C LYS A 26 12.78 -6.95 -6.09
N GLY A 27 12.35 -5.72 -5.80
CA GLY A 27 11.31 -5.03 -6.57
C GLY A 27 11.76 -4.70 -8.01
N GLY A 28 13.01 -4.28 -8.18
CA GLY A 28 13.61 -4.03 -9.49
C GLY A 28 13.73 -5.31 -10.33
N HIS A 29 14.28 -6.38 -9.77
CA HIS A 29 14.42 -7.68 -10.44
C HIS A 29 13.09 -8.28 -10.88
N ALA A 30 12.03 -8.15 -10.08
CA ALA A 30 10.69 -8.58 -10.47
C ALA A 30 10.14 -7.82 -11.69
N SER A 31 10.68 -6.64 -11.99
CA SER A 31 10.26 -5.80 -13.12
C SER A 31 11.07 -6.05 -14.40
N HIS A 32 12.22 -6.73 -14.33
CA HIS A 32 13.13 -6.95 -15.46
C HIS A 32 12.66 -8.02 -16.47
N SER A 33 11.74 -8.90 -16.08
CA SER A 33 11.23 -10.01 -16.91
C SER A 33 9.97 -9.68 -17.75
N GLY A 34 9.63 -8.39 -17.85
CA GLY A 34 8.43 -7.91 -18.54
C GLY A 34 7.25 -7.83 -17.58
N GLY A 35 7.03 -6.65 -17.02
CA GLY A 35 5.91 -6.38 -16.11
C GLY A 35 4.56 -6.32 -16.85
N PHE A 36 3.53 -5.90 -16.12
CA PHE A 36 2.17 -5.75 -16.68
C PHE A 36 2.15 -4.93 -17.98
N ALA A 37 2.97 -3.87 -18.07
CA ALA A 37 3.06 -3.00 -19.25
C ALA A 37 3.66 -3.68 -20.49
N SER A 38 4.46 -4.75 -20.31
CA SER A 38 5.10 -5.49 -21.39
C SER A 38 4.28 -6.69 -21.89
N MET A 39 3.12 -6.95 -21.28
CA MET A 39 2.23 -8.04 -21.66
C MET A 39 1.41 -7.69 -22.91
N ASP A 40 0.84 -8.68 -23.59
CA ASP A 40 -0.11 -8.46 -24.68
C ASP A 40 -1.31 -7.57 -24.26
N PRO A 41 -1.73 -6.57 -25.08
CA PRO A 41 -2.80 -5.63 -24.72
C PRO A 41 -4.15 -6.27 -24.38
N ASP A 42 -4.53 -7.36 -25.06
CA ASP A 42 -5.82 -8.01 -24.80
C ASP A 42 -5.79 -8.74 -23.47
N LYS A 43 -4.65 -9.39 -23.17
CA LYS A 43 -4.41 -10.02 -21.88
C LYS A 43 -4.36 -9.00 -20.73
N GLN A 44 -3.77 -7.83 -20.96
CA GLN A 44 -3.80 -6.72 -19.99
C GLN A 44 -5.24 -6.28 -19.69
N ARG A 45 -6.07 -6.09 -20.73
CA ARG A 45 -7.47 -5.70 -20.59
C ARG A 45 -8.29 -6.74 -19.83
N GLU A 46 -8.07 -8.02 -20.10
CA GLU A 46 -8.76 -9.10 -19.40
C GLU A 46 -8.43 -9.09 -17.90
N ILE A 47 -7.15 -8.97 -17.55
CA ILE A 47 -6.70 -8.92 -16.15
C ILE A 47 -7.24 -7.67 -15.46
N ALA A 48 -7.16 -6.51 -16.09
CA ALA A 48 -7.69 -5.25 -15.56
C ALA A 48 -9.21 -5.33 -15.34
N SER A 49 -9.94 -5.92 -16.30
CA SER A 49 -11.38 -6.13 -16.19
C SER A 49 -11.72 -7.06 -15.01
N LYS A 50 -11.04 -8.21 -14.90
CA LYS A 50 -11.22 -9.13 -13.76
C LYS A 50 -10.93 -8.45 -12.41
N GLY A 51 -9.86 -7.66 -12.34
CA GLY A 51 -9.54 -6.86 -11.14
C GLY A 51 -10.61 -5.82 -10.80
N GLY A 52 -11.18 -5.17 -11.83
CA GLY A 52 -12.28 -4.23 -11.67
C GLY A 52 -13.58 -4.88 -11.18
N HIS A 53 -13.90 -6.09 -11.65
CA HIS A 53 -15.08 -6.85 -11.20
C HIS A 53 -14.91 -7.44 -9.80
N ALA A 54 -13.70 -7.91 -9.46
CA ALA A 54 -13.39 -8.43 -8.14
C ALA A 54 -13.31 -7.31 -7.09
N SER A 55 -12.90 -6.11 -7.50
CA SER A 55 -13.04 -4.92 -6.69
C SER A 55 -14.52 -4.58 -6.55
N SER A 56 -14.97 -4.20 -5.36
CA SER A 56 -16.36 -3.79 -5.11
C SER A 56 -16.78 -2.48 -5.83
N GLY A 57 -15.97 -1.99 -6.78
CA GLY A 57 -16.10 -0.69 -7.43
C GLY A 57 -15.34 0.42 -6.70
N SER A 58 -15.40 1.63 -7.26
CA SER A 58 -14.83 2.83 -6.64
C SER A 58 -15.57 3.19 -5.35
N PHE A 59 -14.82 3.63 -4.34
CA PHE A 59 -15.39 4.20 -3.12
C PHE A 59 -15.90 5.60 -3.43
N GLN A 60 -17.23 5.79 -3.42
CA GLN A 60 -17.79 7.14 -3.48
C GLN A 60 -17.46 7.87 -2.16
N PRO A 61 -17.00 9.13 -2.22
CA PRO A 61 -16.80 9.94 -1.02
C PRO A 61 -18.04 9.94 -0.13
N GLY A 62 -17.87 9.65 1.16
CA GLY A 62 -18.98 9.60 2.12
C GLY A 62 -19.83 8.32 2.11
N SER A 63 -19.57 7.37 1.21
CA SER A 63 -20.25 6.06 1.25
C SER A 63 -19.88 5.26 2.51
N GLU A 64 -20.81 4.45 3.00
CA GLU A 64 -20.58 3.57 4.16
C GLU A 64 -19.35 2.67 3.95
N ARG A 65 -19.18 2.14 2.74
CA ARG A 65 -18.01 1.31 2.40
C ARG A 65 -16.70 2.09 2.51
N ALA A 66 -16.68 3.36 2.10
CA ALA A 66 -15.50 4.22 2.21
C ALA A 66 -15.18 4.53 3.68
N ARG A 67 -16.22 4.81 4.48
CA ARG A 67 -16.10 5.02 5.92
C ARG A 67 -15.58 3.78 6.64
N GLU A 68 -16.12 2.61 6.32
CA GLU A 68 -15.70 1.34 6.92
C GLU A 68 -14.26 1.00 6.55
N ALA A 69 -13.88 1.15 5.28
CA ALA A 69 -12.51 0.94 4.81
C ALA A 69 -11.54 1.93 5.47
N GLY A 70 -11.90 3.21 5.57
CA GLY A 70 -11.13 4.24 6.26
C GLY A 70 -10.98 3.96 7.75
N ARG A 71 -12.06 3.58 8.43
CA ARG A 71 -12.06 3.18 9.84
C ARG A 71 -11.13 1.99 10.06
N LYS A 72 -11.26 0.92 9.26
CA LYS A 72 -10.42 -0.28 9.35
C LYS A 72 -8.95 0.03 9.07
N GLY A 73 -8.67 0.93 8.13
CA GLY A 73 -7.31 1.42 7.85
C GLY A 73 -6.72 2.20 9.03
N GLY A 74 -7.50 3.11 9.61
CA GLY A 74 -7.12 3.91 10.77
C GLY A 74 -7.01 3.11 12.07
N SER A 75 -7.77 2.01 12.22
CA SER A 75 -7.66 1.12 13.38
C SER A 75 -6.28 0.45 13.50
N ARG A 76 -5.51 0.35 12.41
CA ARG A 76 -4.14 -0.19 12.43
C ARG A 76 -3.08 0.84 12.80
N THR A 77 -3.43 2.13 12.77
CA THR A 77 -2.54 3.23 13.15
C THR A 77 -2.82 3.77 14.56
N GLY A 78 -3.78 3.17 15.28
CA GLY A 78 -4.09 3.49 16.67
C GLY A 78 -3.11 2.86 17.66
N GLY A 79 -1.93 3.47 17.83
CA GLY A 79 -1.21 3.36 19.10
C GLY A 79 -2.01 4.09 20.18
N GLY A 80 -2.26 3.42 21.29
CA GLY A 80 -3.12 3.93 22.35
C GLY A 80 -2.59 5.19 23.04
N THR A 81 -3.52 6.09 23.33
CA THR A 81 -3.68 6.74 24.64
C THR A 81 -5.17 7.07 24.77
N GLY A 82 -5.90 6.25 25.52
CA GLY A 82 -7.01 6.78 26.31
C GLY A 82 -6.42 7.35 27.60
N SER A 83 -6.97 8.46 28.07
CA SER A 83 -7.24 8.78 29.48
C SER A 83 -7.69 10.24 29.55
N ASP A 84 -8.96 10.38 29.94
CA ASP A 84 -9.63 11.48 30.64
C ASP A 84 -8.99 12.89 30.62
N GLU A 85 -9.71 13.87 30.06
CA GLU A 85 -10.22 15.07 30.77
C GLU A 85 -11.46 15.62 30.05
#